data_AF-A0A7J5X8H1-F1
#
_entry.id   AF-A0A7J5X8H1-F1
#
_cell.length_a   1.000
_cell.length_b   1.000
_cell.length_c   1.000
_cell.angle_alpha   90.00
_cell.angle_beta   90.00
_cell.angle_gamma   90.00
#
_symmetry.space_group_name_H-M   'P 1'
#
loop_
_entity.id
_entity.type
_entity.pdbx_description
1 polymer ?
#
loop_
_entity_poly.entity_id
_entity_poly.type
_entity_poly.pdbx_seq_one_letter_code
_entity_poly.pdbx_strand_id
1 'polypeptide(L)'
;MITLEGRVIFEGITPTFLMGLAAVFAIYYVFNLQYQEEAACTLEFIQRRFIGINPERGTKAMGQVVSKKTGVIVQKKSATVNTHVSTLLKNLLDYEWDFI
;
A
#
# COMPACT_ATOMS: atom_id res chain seq x y z
N MET A 1 -1.67 16.45 -13.47
CA MET A 1 -2.73 15.93 -14.36
C MET A 1 -2.94 14.47 -14.03
N ILE A 2 -4.15 14.08 -13.63
CA ILE A 2 -4.53 12.68 -13.39
C ILE A 2 -5.54 12.30 -14.46
N THR A 3 -5.24 11.23 -15.17
CA THR A 3 -6.07 10.68 -16.25
C THR A 3 -6.54 9.28 -15.90
N LEU A 4 -7.82 9.01 -16.08
CA LEU A 4 -8.42 7.67 -15.96
C LEU A 4 -9.17 7.38 -17.26
N GLU A 5 -8.90 6.22 -17.85
CA GLU A 5 -9.48 5.81 -19.14
C GLU A 5 -9.30 6.86 -20.26
N GLY A 6 -8.15 7.53 -20.27
CA GLY A 6 -7.84 8.58 -21.25
C GLY A 6 -8.58 9.90 -21.02
N ARG A 7 -9.37 10.04 -19.95
CA ARG A 7 -10.02 11.30 -19.57
C ARG A 7 -9.28 11.97 -18.43
N VAL A 8 -9.01 13.27 -18.56
CA VAL A 8 -8.45 14.07 -17.46
C VAL A 8 -9.55 14.28 -16.43
N ILE A 9 -9.42 13.63 -15.27
CA ILE A 9 -10.38 13.80 -14.16
C ILE A 9 -9.96 14.98 -13.27
N PHE A 10 -8.67 15.32 -13.30
CA PHE A 10 -8.12 16.27 -12.36
C PHE A 10 -6.90 17.00 -12.94
N GLU A 11 -7.04 18.32 -13.10
CA GLU A 11 -6.05 19.20 -13.76
C GLU A 11 -5.43 20.24 -12.80
N GLY A 12 -6.00 20.41 -11.59
CA GLY A 12 -5.86 21.62 -10.77
C GLY A 12 -5.01 21.55 -9.51
N ILE A 13 -4.02 20.66 -9.39
CA ILE A 13 -3.04 20.75 -8.30
C ILE A 13 -1.71 21.13 -8.93
N THR A 14 -1.07 22.15 -8.34
CA THR A 14 0.38 22.36 -8.38
C THR A 14 1.07 21.00 -8.54
N PRO A 15 1.74 20.72 -9.67
CA PRO A 15 2.20 19.38 -10.05
C PRO A 15 3.40 18.96 -9.20
N THR A 16 3.17 18.85 -7.91
CA THR A 16 4.13 18.44 -6.90
C THR A 16 4.01 16.94 -6.73
N PHE A 17 5.16 16.30 -6.50
CA PHE A 17 5.23 14.88 -6.24
C PHE A 17 4.30 14.45 -5.11
N LEU A 18 4.26 15.23 -4.02
CA LEU A 18 3.44 14.95 -2.84
C LEU A 18 1.95 14.83 -3.20
N MET A 19 1.44 15.74 -4.03
CA MET A 19 0.03 15.68 -4.38
C MET A 19 -0.29 14.57 -5.38
N GLY A 20 0.63 14.29 -6.32
CA GLY A 20 0.51 13.11 -7.17
C GLY A 20 0.39 11.83 -6.34
N LEU A 21 1.23 11.70 -5.31
CA LEU A 21 1.19 10.58 -4.37
C LEU A 21 -0.13 10.54 -3.60
N ALA A 22 -0.56 11.67 -3.02
CA ALA A 22 -1.82 11.76 -2.28
C ALA A 22 -3.02 11.32 -3.13
N ALA A 23 -3.07 11.74 -4.38
CA ALA A 23 -4.16 11.40 -5.28
C ALA A 23 -4.16 9.93 -5.70
N VAL A 24 -2.98 9.31 -5.89
CA VAL A 24 -2.87 7.86 -6.12
C VAL A 24 -3.49 7.09 -4.95
N PHE A 25 -3.13 7.43 -3.70
CA PHE A 25 -3.71 6.75 -2.53
C PHE A 25 -5.20 7.06 -2.31
N ALA A 26 -5.64 8.28 -2.65
CA ALA A 26 -7.06 8.63 -2.64
C ALA A 26 -7.86 7.75 -3.62
N ILE A 27 -7.34 7.47 -4.82
CA ILE A 27 -7.97 6.57 -5.79
C ILE A 27 -8.10 5.15 -5.21
N TYR A 28 -7.03 4.59 -4.65
CA TYR A 28 -7.08 3.26 -4.02
C TYR A 28 -8.08 3.19 -2.86
N TYR A 29 -8.23 4.28 -2.10
CA TYR A 29 -9.19 4.38 -1.00
C TYR A 29 -10.63 4.49 -1.51
N VAL A 30 -10.93 5.52 -2.32
CA VAL A 30 -12.29 5.85 -2.80
C VAL A 30 -12.89 4.74 -3.65
N PHE A 31 -12.12 4.19 -4.58
CA PHE A 31 -12.61 3.14 -5.49
C PHE A 31 -12.48 1.73 -4.92
N ASN A 32 -12.02 1.61 -3.66
CA ASN A 32 -11.73 0.36 -2.99
C ASN A 32 -10.87 -0.64 -3.82
N LEU A 33 -9.95 -0.15 -4.66
CA LEU A 33 -9.11 -1.00 -5.51
C LEU A 33 -8.12 -1.84 -4.69
N GLN A 34 -7.73 -3.01 -5.19
CA GLN A 34 -6.60 -3.78 -4.67
C GLN A 34 -5.28 -3.19 -5.19
N TYR A 35 -4.22 -3.28 -4.40
CA TYR A 35 -2.86 -3.02 -4.88
C TYR A 35 -2.44 -4.10 -5.86
N GLN A 36 -1.63 -3.70 -6.84
CA GLN A 36 -0.94 -4.64 -7.72
C GLN A 36 -0.01 -5.52 -6.89
N GLU A 37 0.05 -6.80 -7.20
CA GLU A 37 0.75 -7.79 -6.38
C GLU A 37 2.23 -7.45 -6.19
N GLU A 38 2.91 -7.01 -7.26
CA GLU A 38 4.33 -6.67 -7.23
C GLU A 38 4.64 -5.40 -6.41
N ALA A 39 3.68 -4.48 -6.32
CA ALA A 39 3.84 -3.20 -5.63
C ALA A 39 3.16 -3.16 -4.24
N ALA A 40 2.39 -4.18 -3.88
CA ALA A 40 1.55 -4.18 -2.69
C ALA A 40 2.32 -3.94 -1.40
N CYS A 41 3.50 -4.56 -1.23
CA CYS A 41 4.35 -4.36 -0.06
C CYS A 41 4.79 -2.90 0.10
N THR A 42 5.23 -2.28 -0.99
CA THR A 42 5.71 -0.89 -1.01
C THR A 42 4.57 0.10 -0.76
N LEU A 43 3.43 -0.11 -1.42
CA LEU A 43 2.26 0.74 -1.25
C LEU A 43 1.69 0.65 0.17
N GLU A 44 1.65 -0.55 0.77
CA GLU A 44 1.28 -0.73 2.18
C GLU A 44 2.25 -0.02 3.14
N PHE A 45 3.56 -0.10 2.89
CA PHE A 45 4.56 0.60 3.70
C PHE A 45 4.34 2.12 3.68
N ILE A 46 4.16 2.68 2.47
CA ILE A 46 3.96 4.12 2.30
C ILE A 46 2.67 4.58 2.98
N GLN A 47 1.55 3.87 2.74
CA GLN A 47 0.26 4.15 3.36
C GLN A 47 0.37 4.20 4.89
N ARG A 48 1.05 3.21 5.50
CA ARG A 48 1.16 3.10 6.95
C ARG A 48 2.11 4.10 7.60
N ARG A 49 3.21 4.47 6.93
CA ARG A 49 4.23 5.33 7.55
C ARG A 49 4.10 6.80 7.25
N PHE A 50 3.55 7.15 6.09
CA PHE A 50 3.57 8.54 5.64
C PHE A 50 2.19 9.16 5.51
N ILE A 51 1.13 8.37 5.26
CA ILE A 51 -0.18 8.94 4.91
C ILE A 51 -1.23 8.81 6.02
N GLY A 52 -1.08 7.86 6.96
CA GLY A 52 -1.95 7.76 8.14
C GLY A 52 -3.41 7.39 7.88
N ILE A 53 -3.80 7.25 6.61
CA ILE A 53 -5.09 6.70 6.14
C ILE A 53 -5.07 5.18 6.27
N ASN A 54 -5.17 4.65 7.49
CA ASN A 54 -5.08 3.21 7.70
C ASN A 54 -6.32 2.66 8.42
N PRO A 55 -7.10 1.75 7.80
CA PRO A 55 -7.99 0.87 8.56
C PRO A 55 -7.16 -0.16 9.35
N GLU A 56 -7.69 -0.69 10.46
CA GLU A 56 -6.96 -1.64 11.32
C GLU A 56 -6.53 -2.93 10.58
N ARG A 57 -7.28 -3.36 9.56
CA ARG A 57 -6.98 -4.56 8.77
C ARG A 57 -6.72 -4.18 7.32
N GLY A 58 -5.58 -4.63 6.78
CA GLY A 58 -5.25 -4.49 5.36
C GLY A 58 -6.15 -5.37 4.52
N THR A 59 -6.95 -4.77 3.65
CA THR A 59 -7.79 -5.48 2.67
C THR A 59 -7.27 -5.34 1.25
N LYS A 60 -6.20 -4.55 1.03
CA LYS A 60 -5.70 -4.09 -0.26
C LYS A 60 -4.66 -5.00 -0.91
N ALA A 61 -4.11 -5.95 -0.17
CA ALA A 61 -3.19 -6.97 -0.66
C ALA A 61 -3.80 -8.39 -0.61
N MET A 62 -5.12 -8.48 -0.75
CA MET A 62 -5.87 -9.75 -0.76
C MET A 62 -5.68 -10.43 -2.12
N GLY A 63 -4.65 -11.26 -2.21
CA GLY A 63 -4.36 -12.11 -3.37
C GLY A 63 -4.74 -13.57 -3.14
N GLN A 64 -4.53 -14.39 -4.16
CA GLN A 64 -4.55 -15.84 -4.04
C GLN A 64 -3.13 -16.35 -3.80
N VAL A 65 -2.95 -17.29 -2.88
CA VAL A 65 -1.66 -17.92 -2.58
C VAL A 65 -1.82 -19.42 -2.57
N VAL A 66 -0.81 -20.12 -3.07
CA VAL A 66 -0.78 -21.58 -3.01
C VAL A 66 -0.55 -22.01 -1.56
N SER A 67 -1.49 -22.79 -1.02
CA SER A 67 -1.37 -23.37 0.30
C SER A 67 -0.19 -24.34 0.35
N LYS A 68 0.80 -24.06 1.21
CA LYS A 68 1.93 -24.98 1.43
C LYS A 68 1.51 -26.33 2.02
N LYS A 69 0.33 -26.42 2.65
CA LYS A 69 -0.19 -27.65 3.28
C LYS A 69 -0.96 -28.55 2.31
N THR A 70 -1.64 -27.96 1.34
CA THR A 70 -2.58 -28.68 0.46
C THR A 70 -2.27 -28.54 -1.02
N GLY A 71 -1.35 -27.65 -1.41
CA GLY A 71 -1.04 -27.36 -2.83
C GLY A 71 -2.15 -26.63 -3.59
N VAL A 72 -3.29 -26.37 -2.94
CA VAL A 72 -4.45 -25.71 -3.54
C VAL A 72 -4.30 -24.19 -3.44
N ILE A 73 -4.76 -23.48 -4.46
CA ILE A 73 -4.88 -22.02 -4.46
C ILE A 73 -5.94 -21.62 -3.42
N VAL A 74 -5.52 -20.88 -2.40
CA VAL A 74 -6.41 -20.37 -1.34
C VAL A 74 -6.34 -18.85 -1.29
N GLN A 75 -7.40 -18.20 -0.81
CA GLN A 75 -7.33 -16.77 -0.54
C GLN A 75 -6.29 -16.49 0.56
N LYS A 76 -5.45 -15.49 0.33
CA LYS A 76 -4.51 -14.99 1.32
C LYS A 76 -5.29 -14.54 2.55
N LYS A 77 -4.91 -15.03 3.72
CA LYS A 77 -5.52 -14.60 4.99
C LYS A 77 -5.30 -13.11 5.16
N SER A 78 -6.38 -12.39 5.49
CA SER A 78 -6.29 -10.97 5.86
C SER A 78 -5.43 -10.84 7.12
N ALA A 79 -4.32 -10.12 6.98
CA ALA A 79 -3.46 -9.73 8.07
C ALA A 79 -3.62 -8.23 8.30
N THR A 80 -3.37 -7.78 9.53
CA THR A 80 -3.34 -6.36 9.89
C THR A 80 -2.37 -5.60 8.97
N VAL A 81 -1.23 -6.21 8.64
CA VAL A 81 -0.22 -5.71 7.69
C VAL A 81 0.59 -6.87 7.11
N ASN A 82 1.22 -6.68 5.95
CA ASN A 82 2.22 -7.60 5.43
C ASN A 82 3.40 -7.79 6.41
N THR A 83 3.82 -9.05 6.62
CA THR A 83 4.92 -9.41 7.53
C THR A 83 6.22 -8.67 7.21
N HIS A 84 6.57 -8.50 5.94
CA HIS A 84 7.78 -7.79 5.55
C HIS A 84 7.73 -6.31 5.95
N VAL A 85 6.56 -5.69 5.83
CA VAL A 85 6.34 -4.31 6.28
C VAL A 85 6.47 -4.26 7.80
N SER A 86 5.78 -5.13 8.55
CA SER A 86 5.94 -5.23 10.01
C SER A 86 7.41 -5.36 10.46
N THR A 87 8.16 -6.27 9.84
CA THR A 87 9.57 -6.50 10.16
C THR A 87 10.41 -5.26 9.86
N LEU A 88 10.21 -4.63 8.70
CA LEU A 88 10.91 -3.40 8.36
C LEU A 88 10.60 -2.28 9.37
N LEU A 89 9.33 -2.12 9.77
CA LEU A 89 8.95 -1.10 10.74
C LEU A 89 9.59 -1.35 12.10
N LYS A 90 9.65 -2.60 12.55
CA LYS A 90 10.34 -2.98 13.78
C LYS A 90 11.82 -2.65 13.68
N ASN A 91 12.48 -3.07 12.60
CA ASN A 91 13.91 -2.81 12.40
C ASN A 91 14.23 -1.31 12.36
N LEU A 92 13.36 -0.48 11.77
CA LEU A 92 13.53 0.98 11.74
C LEU A 92 13.31 1.63 13.12
N LEU A 93 12.47 1.05 13.97
CA LEU A 93 12.23 1.53 15.34
C LEU A 93 13.36 1.11 16.29
N ASP A 94 13.88 -0.11 16.10
CA ASP A 94 14.97 -0.67 16.89
C ASP A 94 16.35 -0.15 16.43
N TYR A 95 16.40 0.61 15.33
CA TYR A 95 17.63 1.19 14.82
C TYR A 95 18.05 2.40 15.66
N GLU A 96 19.19 2.29 16.34
CA GLU A 96 19.84 3.44 16.97
C GLU A 96 20.45 4.33 15.90
N TRP A 97 19.95 5.56 15.82
CA TRP A 97 20.46 6.56 14.88
C TRP A 97 21.73 7.19 15.46
N ASP A 98 22.88 6.67 15.05
CA ASP A 98 24.16 7.35 15.27
C ASP A 98 24.25 8.56 14.34
N PHE A 99 23.64 9.67 14.77
CA PHE A 99 23.86 10.96 14.13
C PHE A 99 25.27 11.44 14.50
N ILE A 100 26.21 11.32 13.55
CA ILE A 100 27.53 11.98 13.59
C ILE A 100 27.36 13.47 13.31
#